data_AF-A0A3D3FPG5-F1
#
_entry.id   AF-A0A3D3FPG5-F1
#
_cell.length_a   1.000
_cell.length_b   1.000
_cell.length_c   1.000
_cell.angle_alpha   90.00
_cell.angle_beta   90.00
_cell.angle_gamma   90.00
#
_symmetry.space_group_name_H-M   'P 1'
#
loop_
_entity.id
_entity.type
_entity.pdbx_description
1 polymer ?
#
loop_
_entity_poly.entity_id
_entity_poly.type
_entity_poly.pdbx_seq_one_letter_code
_entity_poly.pdbx_strand_id
1 'polypeptide(L)' 'MDPESVSQARIKPGWKLDWQEGDKPDEIRVTVIPDRAERGRRLMGAGMSLSPSHSAVDDLVAERDQEK' A
#
# COMPACT_ATOMS: atom_id res chain seq x y z
N MET A 1 -9.24 0.75 -31.12
CA MET A 1 -8.79 0.19 -29.84
C MET A 1 -7.89 1.23 -29.24
N ASP A 2 -8.50 2.15 -28.50
CA ASP A 2 -7.83 3.29 -27.90
C ASP A 2 -6.85 2.80 -26.81
N PRO A 3 -5.60 3.29 -26.76
CA PRO A 3 -4.70 2.97 -25.67
C PRO A 3 -5.26 3.64 -24.41
N GLU A 4 -6.01 2.88 -23.61
CA GLU A 4 -6.56 3.34 -22.34
C GLU A 4 -5.43 3.86 -21.45
N SER A 5 -5.38 5.19 -21.37
CA SER A 5 -4.90 6.05 -20.30
C SER A 5 -3.87 5.43 -19.34
N VAL A 6 -2.63 5.93 -19.44
CA VAL A 6 -1.67 5.90 -18.33
C VAL A 6 -2.29 6.68 -17.16
N SER A 7 -3.00 5.99 -16.27
CA SER A 7 -3.31 6.51 -14.95
C SER A 7 -1.97 6.83 -14.30
N GLN A 8 -1.68 8.11 -14.08
CA GLN A 8 -0.42 8.56 -13.47
C GLN A 8 -0.16 7.76 -12.19
N ALA A 9 0.72 6.75 -12.29
CA ALA A 9 1.15 6.03 -11.12
C ALA A 9 1.89 7.05 -10.26
N ARG A 10 1.36 7.38 -9.09
CA ARG A 10 2.02 8.26 -8.11
C ARG A 10 3.21 7.51 -7.52
N ILE A 11 4.28 7.36 -8.31
CA ILE A 11 5.53 6.71 -7.95
C ILE A 11 6.39 7.75 -7.24
N LYS A 12 7.00 7.38 -6.10
CA LYS A 12 7.95 8.25 -5.39
C LYS A 12 9.38 7.73 -5.59
N PRO A 13 10.40 8.62 -5.52
CA PRO A 13 11.80 8.20 -5.52
C PRO A 13 12.09 7.15 -4.43
N GLY A 14 12.89 6.14 -4.78
CA GLY A 14 13.26 5.06 -3.86
C GLY A 14 12.30 3.86 -3.86
N TRP A 15 11.18 3.92 -4.58
CA TRP A 15 10.33 2.76 -4.81
C TRP A 15 10.93 1.85 -5.87
N LYS A 16 10.70 0.54 -5.75
CA LYS A 16 11.19 -0.46 -6.70
C LYS A 16 10.16 -0.67 -7.81
N LEU A 17 10.65 -0.99 -8.99
CA LEU A 17 9.83 -1.39 -10.14
C LEU A 17 10.16 -2.84 -10.46
N ASP A 18 9.12 -3.65 -10.59
CA ASP A 18 9.20 -4.99 -11.15
C ASP A 18 8.60 -4.97 -12.55
N TRP A 19 9.30 -5.54 -13.52
CA TRP A 19 9.03 -5.38 -14.95
C TRP A 19 8.87 -6.76 -15.55
N GLN A 20 7.81 -6.97 -16.29
CA GLN A 20 7.50 -8.23 -16.94
C GLN A 20 7.04 -7.94 -18.36
N GLU A 21 7.30 -8.89 -19.26
CA GLU A 21 6.70 -8.85 -20.60
C GLU A 21 5.16 -8.83 -20.46
N GLY A 22 4.51 -7.98 -21.23
CA GLY A 22 3.06 -7.90 -21.29
C GLY A 22 2.46 -9.03 -22.13
N ASP A 23 1.14 -9.07 -22.19
CA ASP A 23 0.42 -10.09 -22.95
C ASP A 23 0.54 -9.88 -24.48
N LYS A 24 1.07 -8.72 -24.91
CA LYS A 24 1.32 -8.35 -26.30
C LYS A 24 2.80 -8.02 -26.55
N PRO A 25 3.29 -8.17 -27.79
CA PRO A 25 4.70 -7.93 -28.13
C PRO A 25 5.19 -6.50 -27.85
N ASP A 26 4.26 -5.53 -27.84
CA ASP A 26 4.51 -4.11 -27.62
C ASP A 26 4.06 -3.63 -26.23
N GLU A 27 3.77 -4.56 -25.31
CA GLU A 27 3.30 -4.26 -23.96
C GLU A 27 4.34 -4.68 -22.90
N ILE A 28 4.52 -3.83 -21.89
CA ILE A 28 5.32 -4.13 -20.69
C ILE A 28 4.43 -3.92 -19.48
N ARG A 29 4.36 -4.93 -18.61
CA ARG A 29 3.68 -4.82 -17.32
C ARG A 29 4.68 -4.36 -16.27
N VAL A 30 4.39 -3.22 -15.63
CA VAL A 30 5.22 -2.65 -14.57
C VAL A 30 4.46 -2.65 -13.25
N THR A 31 4.96 -3.40 -12.27
CA THR A 31 4.45 -3.40 -10.90
C THR A 31 5.28 -2.45 -10.04
N VAL A 32 4.61 -1.46 -9.44
CA VAL A 32 5.24 -0.49 -8.54
C VAL A 32 5.26 -1.04 -7.12
N ILE A 33 6.46 -1.24 -6.55
CA ILE A 33 6.67 -1.75 -5.20
C ILE A 33 7.09 -0.59 -4.28
N PRO A 34 6.21 -0.13 -3.36
CA PRO A 34 6.55 0.95 -2.45
C PRO A 34 7.63 0.55 -1.44
N ASP A 35 8.34 1.55 -0.94
CA ASP A 35 9.29 1.36 0.16
C ASP A 35 8.60 0.90 1.46
N ARG A 36 9.40 0.51 2.45
CA ARG A 36 8.90 0.01 3.74
C ARG A 36 8.02 1.04 4.47
N ALA A 37 8.37 2.33 4.42
CA ALA A 37 7.64 3.37 5.12
C ALA A 37 6.27 3.61 4.49
N GLU A 38 6.20 3.69 3.16
CA GLU A 38 4.94 3.81 2.43
C GLU A 38 4.08 2.57 2.59
N ARG A 39 4.64 1.35 2.53
CA ARG A 39 3.89 0.12 2.83
C ARG A 39 3.29 0.17 4.23
N GLY A 40 4.06 0.61 5.23
CA GLY A 40 3.58 0.84 6.58
C GLY A 40 2.42 1.85 6.63
N ARG A 41 2.56 3.01 5.96
CA ARG A 41 1.50 4.03 5.87
C ARG A 41 0.23 3.51 5.22
N ARG A 42 0.34 2.73 4.13
CA ARG A 42 -0.81 2.13 3.45
C ARG A 42 -1.50 1.09 4.31
N LEU A 43 -0.74 0.25 5.02
CA LEU A 43 -1.30 -0.73 5.95
C LEU A 43 -2.00 -0.06 7.11
N MET A 44 -1.41 0.98 7.70
CA MET A 44 -2.04 1.76 8.79
C MET A 44 -3.29 2.49 8.30
N GLY A 45 -3.23 3.13 7.12
CA GLY A 45 -4.38 3.83 6.53
C GLY A 45 -5.52 2.89 6.13
N ALA A 46 -5.22 1.72 5.58
CA ALA A 46 -6.20 0.69 5.27
C ALA A 46 -6.78 0.05 6.55
N GLY A 47 -5.95 -0.20 7.57
CA GLY A 47 -6.40 -0.69 8.87
C GLY A 47 -7.38 0.28 9.55
N MET A 48 -7.10 1.59 9.45
CA MET A 48 -7.99 2.63 9.97
C MET A 48 -9.28 2.77 9.16
N SER A 49 -9.28 2.46 7.85
CA SER A 49 -10.52 2.44 7.07
C SER A 49 -11.39 1.21 7.35
N LEU A 50 -10.78 0.10 7.77
CA LEU A 50 -11.48 -1.16 8.08
C LEU A 50 -12.02 -1.19 9.51
N SER A 51 -11.44 -0.42 10.44
CA SER A 51 -11.96 -0.27 11.80
C SER A 51 -11.66 1.12 12.35
N PRO A 52 -12.40 2.17 11.90
CA PRO A 52 -12.09 3.56 12.23
C PRO A 52 -12.21 3.92 13.71
N SER A 53 -12.89 3.08 14.50
CA SER A 53 -13.05 3.21 15.94
C SER A 53 -12.16 2.29 16.77
N HIS A 54 -11.28 1.50 16.14
CA HIS A 54 -10.43 0.52 16.83
C HIS A 54 -8.97 0.96 16.77
N SER A 55 -8.46 1.42 17.90
CA SER A 55 -7.08 1.84 18.06
C SER A 55 -6.33 0.71 18.75
N ALA A 56 -5.38 0.09 18.05
CA ALA A 56 -4.49 -0.90 18.65
C ALA A 56 -3.69 -0.34 19.85
N VAL A 57 -3.56 0.99 19.94
CA VAL A 57 -2.97 1.66 21.11
C VAL A 57 -3.94 1.64 22.30
N ASP A 58 -5.23 1.84 22.06
CA ASP A 58 -6.24 1.80 23.13
C ASP A 58 -6.41 0.37 23.66
N ASP A 59 -6.31 -0.64 22.78
CA ASP A 59 -6.30 -2.06 23.19
C ASP A 59 -5.11 -2.38 24.10
N LEU A 60 -3.91 -1.95 23.72
CA LEU A 60 -2.69 -2.16 24.52
C LEU A 60 -2.72 -1.41 25.86
N VAL A 61 -3.37 -0.25 25.91
CA VAL A 61 -3.57 0.51 27.16
C VAL A 61 -4.57 -0.22 28.06
N ALA A 62 -5.69 -0.70 27.50
CA ALA A 62 -6.71 -1.45 28.24
C ALA A 62 -6.17 -2.78 28.79
N GLU A 63 -5.33 -3.48 28.03
CA GLU A 63 -4.65 -4.69 28.49
C GLU A 63 -3.70 -4.40 29.67
N ARG A 64 -2.94 -3.30 29.63
CA ARG A 64 -2.03 -2.90 30.71
C ARG A 64 -2.74 -2.44 31.99
N ASP A 65 -3.93 -1.85 31.88
CA ASP A 65 -4.73 -1.47 33.04
C ASP A 65 -5.40 -2.68 33.73
N GLN A 66 -5.59 -3.79 33.01
CA GLN A 66 -6.09 -5.06 33.59
C GLN A 66 -4.99 -5.90 34.26
N GLU A 67 -3.71 -5.61 34.01
CA GLU A 67 -2.56 -6.28 34.64
C GLU A 67 -2.14 -5.67 36.00
N LYS A 68 -2.92 -4.72 36.56
CA LYS A 68 -2.72 -4.14 37.91
C LYS A 68 -3.65 -4.77 38.94
#